data_AF-A0AAW2VK44-F1
#
_entry.id   AF-A0AAW2VK44-F1
#
_cell.length_a   1.000
_cell.length_b   1.000
_cell.length_c   1.000
_cell.angle_alpha   90.00
_cell.angle_beta   90.00
_cell.angle_gamma   90.00
#
_symmetry.space_group_name_H-M   'P 1'
#
loop_
_entity.id
_entity.type
_entity.pdbx_description
1 polymer ?
#
loop_
_entity_poly.entity_id
_entity_poly.type
_entity_poly.pdbx_seq_one_letter_code
_entity_poly.pdbx_strand_id
1 'polypeptide(L)'
;MANTPVPNRRGSIFRLGYNDDTDTANDTRNVLLIVAALITAVTFQAGVNPPGGVWQSDNDKDKHKAGRAIYSSQKEAFYTFLISNTLALSTSILVLISLTYRFPYHVELWVSILAMFVTYAASIFAIAPDESVKFRYLLATAAVPFGLRIVIEIVKRLRRKPT
;
A
#
# COMPACT_ATOMS: atom_id res chain seq x y z
N MET A 1 -40.75 37.75 -8.00
CA MET A 1 -39.84 36.74 -8.58
C MET A 1 -38.84 36.34 -7.50
N ALA A 2 -38.98 35.14 -6.94
CA ALA A 2 -38.05 34.64 -5.94
C ALA A 2 -36.81 34.07 -6.64
N ASN A 3 -35.64 34.64 -6.36
CA ASN A 3 -34.37 34.08 -6.80
C ASN A 3 -34.11 32.79 -6.02
N THR A 4 -34.22 31.64 -6.68
CA THR A 4 -33.78 30.38 -6.12
C THR A 4 -32.24 30.36 -6.07
N PRO A 5 -31.62 29.99 -4.94
CA PRO A 5 -30.17 29.94 -4.84
C PRO A 5 -29.63 28.83 -5.75
N VAL A 6 -28.69 29.20 -6.63
CA VAL A 6 -27.99 28.27 -7.52
C VAL A 6 -27.05 27.41 -6.65
N PRO A 7 -27.13 26.07 -6.69
CA PRO A 7 -26.24 25.23 -5.90
C PRO A 7 -24.79 25.39 -6.38
N ASN A 8 -23.95 25.92 -5.49
CA ASN A 8 -22.53 26.14 -5.70
C ASN A 8 -21.79 24.80 -5.81
N ARG A 9 -21.65 24.29 -7.04
CA ARG A 9 -21.04 22.99 -7.37
C ARG A 9 -19.50 23.07 -7.41
N ARG A 10 -18.88 23.62 -6.35
CA ARG A 10 -17.41 23.73 -6.22
C ARG A 10 -16.88 22.78 -5.15
N GLY A 11 -16.44 21.59 -5.58
CA GLY A 11 -15.69 20.65 -4.74
C GLY A 11 -15.92 19.16 -5.06
N SER A 12 -16.01 18.77 -6.33
CA SER A 12 -16.45 17.42 -6.75
C SER A 12 -15.32 16.60 -7.40
N ILE A 13 -14.24 16.34 -6.68
CA ILE A 13 -13.23 15.36 -7.13
C ILE A 13 -13.01 14.26 -6.07
N PHE A 14 -13.27 14.56 -4.78
CA PHE A 14 -13.05 13.61 -3.68
C PHE A 14 -14.32 13.02 -3.06
N ARG A 15 -15.52 13.49 -3.42
CA ARG A 15 -16.78 12.79 -3.08
C ARG A 15 -17.03 11.72 -4.12
N LEU A 16 -16.42 10.56 -3.91
CA LEU A 16 -16.57 9.37 -4.72
C LEU A 16 -17.97 8.79 -4.49
N GLY A 17 -19.01 9.44 -5.02
CA GLY A 17 -20.43 9.01 -4.92
C GLY A 17 -21.02 8.81 -3.51
N TYR A 18 -20.20 9.00 -2.47
CA TYR A 18 -20.52 8.70 -1.08
C TYR A 18 -21.48 9.74 -0.52
N ASN A 19 -22.63 9.26 -0.06
CA ASN A 19 -23.70 10.06 0.52
C ASN A 19 -23.84 9.69 1.99
N ASP A 20 -23.39 10.60 2.87
CA ASP A 20 -23.48 10.44 4.33
C ASP A 20 -24.90 10.18 4.86
N ASP A 21 -25.93 10.53 4.08
CA ASP A 21 -27.35 10.37 4.43
C ASP A 21 -27.91 8.97 4.09
N THR A 22 -27.30 8.24 3.15
CA THR A 22 -27.81 6.95 2.64
C THR A 22 -26.88 5.78 2.89
N ASP A 23 -25.57 6.02 2.95
CA ASP A 23 -24.57 4.95 3.06
C ASP A 23 -24.28 4.64 4.54
N THR A 24 -24.52 3.39 4.94
CA THR A 24 -24.21 2.96 6.30
C THR A 24 -22.71 2.78 6.47
N ALA A 25 -22.18 2.99 7.69
CA ALA A 25 -20.77 2.71 8.00
C ALA A 25 -20.31 1.28 7.61
N ASN A 26 -21.24 0.30 7.61
CA ASN A 26 -20.96 -1.05 7.14
C ASN A 26 -20.83 -1.15 5.62
N ASP A 27 -21.63 -0.41 4.85
CA ASP A 27 -21.58 -0.41 3.38
C ASP A 27 -20.26 0.19 2.91
N THR A 28 -19.87 1.34 3.49
CA THR A 28 -18.57 1.96 3.24
C THR A 28 -17.42 1.05 3.62
N ARG A 29 -17.51 0.37 4.79
CA ARG A 29 -16.50 -0.61 5.22
C ARG A 29 -16.36 -1.75 4.22
N ASN A 30 -17.46 -2.28 3.71
CA ASN A 30 -17.44 -3.37 2.73
C ASN A 30 -16.76 -2.93 1.42
N VAL A 31 -17.12 -1.76 0.88
CA VAL A 31 -16.49 -1.22 -0.32
C VAL A 31 -14.99 -0.98 -0.09
N LEU A 32 -14.61 -0.37 1.03
CA LEU A 32 -13.20 -0.12 1.35
C LEU A 32 -12.39 -1.40 1.54
N LEU A 33 -12.98 -2.46 2.10
CA LEU A 33 -12.32 -3.78 2.20
C LEU A 33 -12.04 -4.35 0.82
N ILE A 34 -13.01 -4.28 -0.10
CA ILE A 34 -12.84 -4.76 -1.48
C ILE A 34 -11.74 -3.97 -2.17
N VAL A 35 -11.81 -2.63 -2.12
CA VAL A 35 -10.81 -1.76 -2.77
C VAL A 35 -9.42 -1.99 -2.18
N ALA A 36 -9.28 -2.08 -0.85
CA ALA A 36 -8.00 -2.33 -0.20
C ALA A 36 -7.43 -3.72 -0.55
N ALA A 37 -8.27 -4.75 -0.60
CA ALA A 37 -7.87 -6.09 -1.01
C ALA A 37 -7.40 -6.10 -2.48
N LEU A 38 -8.10 -5.39 -3.37
CA LEU A 38 -7.73 -5.26 -4.78
C LEU A 38 -6.39 -4.55 -4.96
N ILE A 39 -6.17 -3.41 -4.30
CA ILE A 39 -4.89 -2.69 -4.36
C ILE A 39 -3.76 -3.59 -3.81
N THR A 40 -4.01 -4.29 -2.70
CA THR A 40 -3.05 -5.23 -2.12
C THR A 40 -2.69 -6.34 -3.10
N ALA A 41 -3.68 -6.94 -3.77
CA ALA A 41 -3.45 -7.99 -4.75
C ALA A 41 -2.66 -7.48 -5.97
N VAL A 42 -3.04 -6.33 -6.53
CA VAL A 42 -2.35 -5.72 -7.69
C VAL A 42 -0.90 -5.37 -7.35
N THR A 43 -0.67 -4.76 -6.20
CA THR A 43 0.69 -4.38 -5.76
C THR A 43 1.54 -5.59 -5.41
N PHE A 44 0.95 -6.65 -4.83
CA PHE A 44 1.66 -7.91 -4.60
C PHE A 44 2.11 -8.52 -5.94
N GLN A 45 1.19 -8.65 -6.90
CA GLN A 45 1.49 -9.20 -8.22
C GLN A 45 2.56 -8.38 -8.95
N ALA A 46 2.47 -7.05 -8.93
CA ALA A 46 3.44 -6.17 -9.56
C ALA A 46 4.82 -6.20 -8.88
N GLY A 47 4.88 -6.43 -7.56
CA GLY A 47 6.14 -6.52 -6.83
C GLY A 47 6.86 -7.85 -7.03
N VAL A 48 6.12 -8.97 -7.03
CA VAL A 48 6.72 -10.30 -7.24
C VAL A 48 7.05 -10.60 -8.70
N ASN A 49 6.35 -9.94 -9.63
CA ASN A 49 6.60 -10.02 -11.06
C ASN A 49 7.08 -8.65 -11.57
N PRO A 50 8.39 -8.34 -11.48
CA PRO A 50 8.92 -7.05 -11.89
C PRO A 50 8.60 -6.79 -13.37
N PRO A 51 8.33 -5.52 -13.76
CA PRO A 51 8.16 -5.15 -15.17
C PRO A 51 9.34 -5.64 -16.01
N GLY A 52 9.08 -6.23 -17.17
CA GLY A 52 10.14 -6.82 -18.01
C GLY A 52 10.71 -8.14 -17.50
N GLY A 53 10.25 -8.65 -16.35
CA GLY A 53 10.62 -9.96 -15.83
C GLY A 53 12.00 -10.01 -15.17
N VAL A 54 12.51 -11.23 -15.02
CA VAL A 54 13.82 -11.53 -14.41
C VAL A 54 14.75 -12.12 -15.45
N TRP A 55 16.05 -11.89 -15.27
CA TRP A 55 17.08 -12.55 -16.06
C TRP A 55 16.99 -14.06 -15.89
N GLN A 56 17.04 -14.80 -17.01
CA GLN A 56 16.91 -16.27 -17.02
C GLN A 56 18.27 -16.97 -16.88
N SER A 57 19.37 -16.28 -17.19
CA SER A 57 20.72 -16.82 -17.16
C SER A 57 21.70 -15.78 -16.63
N ASP A 58 22.80 -16.26 -16.04
CA ASP A 58 23.91 -15.41 -15.64
C ASP A 58 24.69 -14.91 -16.85
N ASN A 59 25.15 -13.67 -16.81
CA ASN A 59 26.04 -13.09 -17.83
C ASN A 59 27.08 -12.17 -17.16
N ASP A 60 28.32 -12.63 -17.14
CA ASP A 60 29.46 -11.91 -16.55
C ASP A 60 29.83 -10.63 -17.31
N LYS A 61 29.56 -10.55 -18.62
CA LYS A 61 29.88 -9.35 -19.43
C LYS A 61 29.00 -8.17 -19.04
N ASP A 62 27.71 -8.44 -18.86
CA ASP A 62 26.70 -7.42 -18.54
C ASP A 62 26.42 -7.31 -17.02
N LYS A 63 27.13 -8.10 -16.20
CA LYS A 63 27.00 -8.15 -14.72
C LYS A 63 25.56 -8.41 -14.27
N HIS A 64 24.83 -9.27 -14.99
CA HIS A 64 23.47 -9.64 -14.65
C HIS A 64 23.41 -11.09 -14.16
N LYS A 65 22.64 -11.32 -13.09
CA LYS A 65 22.46 -12.63 -12.45
C LYS A 65 21.03 -13.12 -12.66
N ALA A 66 20.86 -14.41 -12.87
CA ALA A 66 19.57 -15.05 -12.98
C ALA A 66 18.71 -14.77 -11.74
N GLY A 67 17.41 -14.55 -11.95
CA GLY A 67 16.45 -14.19 -10.90
C GLY A 67 16.44 -12.71 -10.51
N ARG A 68 17.43 -11.89 -10.91
CA ARG A 68 17.38 -10.43 -10.71
C ARG A 68 16.45 -9.78 -11.74
N ALA A 69 15.75 -8.72 -11.33
CA ALA A 69 14.88 -7.97 -12.24
C ALA A 69 15.65 -7.39 -13.42
N ILE A 70 15.15 -7.58 -14.63
CA ILE A 70 15.64 -6.86 -15.83
C ILE A 70 15.46 -5.36 -15.65
N TYR A 71 14.35 -4.95 -15.03
CA TYR A 71 14.06 -3.53 -14.76
C TYR A 71 15.09 -2.86 -13.85
N SER A 72 15.84 -3.64 -13.05
CA SER A 72 16.88 -3.09 -12.17
C SER A 72 18.05 -2.44 -12.91
N SER A 73 18.21 -2.70 -14.22
CA SER A 73 19.19 -2.01 -15.07
C SER A 73 18.92 -0.51 -15.19
N GLN A 74 17.66 -0.07 -15.06
CA GLN A 74 17.27 1.35 -14.95
C GLN A 74 17.00 1.71 -13.48
N LYS A 75 18.09 1.89 -12.72
CA LYS A 75 18.04 2.03 -11.25
C LYS A 75 16.99 3.05 -10.77
N GLU A 76 16.98 4.27 -11.30
CA GLU A 76 16.08 5.34 -10.83
C GLU A 76 14.59 5.01 -11.00
N ALA A 77 14.21 4.50 -12.17
CA ALA A 77 12.83 4.13 -12.47
C ALA A 77 12.40 2.90 -11.65
N PHE A 78 13.28 1.90 -11.50
CA PHE A 78 13.04 0.70 -10.71
C PHE A 78 12.79 1.01 -9.23
N TYR A 79 13.61 1.88 -8.62
CA TYR A 79 13.42 2.26 -7.22
C TYR A 79 12.18 3.12 -7.01
N THR A 80 11.88 4.03 -7.93
CA THR A 80 10.63 4.81 -7.88
C THR A 80 9.41 3.89 -7.90
N PHE A 81 9.40 2.93 -8.83
CA PHE A 81 8.36 1.91 -8.92
C PHE A 81 8.25 1.10 -7.61
N LEU A 82 9.36 0.56 -7.10
CA LEU A 82 9.36 -0.25 -5.88
C LEU A 82 8.89 0.52 -4.65
N ILE A 83 9.31 1.78 -4.49
CA ILE A 83 8.91 2.64 -3.38
C ILE A 83 7.40 2.90 -3.44
N SER A 84 6.90 3.35 -4.59
CA SER A 84 5.47 3.61 -4.77
C SER A 84 4.62 2.36 -4.57
N ASN A 85 5.04 1.22 -5.12
CA ASN A 85 4.33 -0.05 -5.00
C ASN A 85 4.29 -0.54 -3.54
N THR A 86 5.43 -0.50 -2.85
CA THR A 86 5.54 -0.91 -1.44
C THR A 86 4.74 0.00 -0.51
N LEU A 87 4.72 1.31 -0.80
CA LEU A 87 3.91 2.26 -0.06
C LEU A 87 2.41 1.96 -0.22
N ALA A 88 1.96 1.71 -1.46
CA ALA A 88 0.56 1.38 -1.75
C ALA A 88 0.12 0.04 -1.13
N LEU A 89 0.98 -0.97 -1.14
CA LEU A 89 0.75 -2.24 -0.44
C LEU A 89 0.60 -2.00 1.07
N SER A 90 1.53 -1.26 1.67
CA SER A 90 1.58 -1.02 3.12
C SER A 90 0.38 -0.21 3.62
N THR A 91 -0.03 0.83 2.88
CA THR A 91 -1.24 1.60 3.21
C THR A 91 -2.51 0.76 3.08
N SER A 92 -2.61 -0.08 2.05
CA SER A 92 -3.77 -0.96 1.84
C SER A 92 -3.88 -2.04 2.92
N ILE A 93 -2.76 -2.65 3.31
CA ILE A 93 -2.69 -3.58 4.44
C ILE A 93 -3.15 -2.91 5.75
N LEU A 94 -2.74 -1.66 5.99
CA LEU A 94 -3.21 -0.91 7.16
C LEU A 94 -4.73 -0.71 7.15
N VAL A 95 -5.32 -0.40 6.00
CA VAL A 95 -6.78 -0.30 5.86
C VAL A 95 -7.42 -1.66 6.14
N LEU A 96 -6.92 -2.75 5.57
CA LEU A 96 -7.42 -4.11 5.84
C LEU A 96 -7.38 -4.44 7.33
N ILE A 97 -6.25 -4.24 8.00
CA ILE A 97 -6.11 -4.48 9.46
C ILE A 97 -7.09 -3.62 10.25
N SER A 98 -7.26 -2.34 9.87
CA SER A 98 -8.19 -1.40 10.54
C SER A 98 -9.64 -1.84 10.44
N LEU A 99 -10.07 -2.23 9.24
CA LEU A 99 -11.46 -2.57 8.96
C LEU A 99 -11.78 -4.00 9.40
N THR A 100 -10.78 -4.88 9.57
CA THR A 100 -11.01 -6.27 9.96
C THR A 100 -10.99 -6.54 11.47
N TYR A 101 -10.51 -5.61 12.30
CA TYR A 101 -10.30 -5.80 13.75
C TYR A 101 -11.52 -6.31 14.54
N ARG A 102 -12.76 -6.11 14.05
CA ARG A 102 -13.99 -6.57 14.72
C ARG A 102 -14.63 -7.82 14.12
N PHE A 103 -14.02 -8.47 13.12
CA PHE A 103 -14.58 -9.72 12.58
C PHE A 103 -14.23 -10.93 13.44
N PRO A 104 -15.07 -11.97 13.50
CA PRO A 104 -14.78 -13.19 14.27
C PRO A 104 -13.48 -13.89 13.82
N TYR A 105 -13.14 -13.83 12.54
CA TYR A 105 -11.94 -14.47 11.95
C TYR A 105 -10.74 -13.51 11.78
N HIS A 106 -10.68 -12.42 12.53
CA HIS A 106 -9.65 -11.39 12.34
C HIS A 106 -8.22 -11.90 12.56
N VAL A 107 -7.99 -12.81 13.52
CA VAL A 107 -6.64 -13.34 13.79
C VAL A 107 -6.10 -14.13 12.61
N GLU A 108 -6.91 -15.01 12.01
CA GLU A 108 -6.53 -15.79 10.83
C GLU A 108 -6.21 -14.88 9.64
N LEU A 109 -7.04 -13.85 9.42
CA LEU A 109 -6.79 -12.84 8.40
C LEU A 109 -5.48 -12.08 8.67
N TRP A 110 -5.19 -11.73 9.91
CA TRP A 110 -3.97 -11.00 10.26
C TRP A 110 -2.72 -11.85 10.06
N VAL A 111 -2.78 -13.14 10.43
CA VAL A 111 -1.71 -14.10 10.15
C VAL A 111 -1.48 -14.23 8.64
N SER A 112 -2.55 -14.33 7.85
CA SER A 112 -2.46 -14.38 6.39
C SER A 112 -1.83 -13.12 5.79
N ILE A 113 -2.28 -11.93 6.22
CA ILE A 113 -1.73 -10.63 5.81
C ILE A 113 -0.24 -10.52 6.16
N LEU A 114 0.15 -10.96 7.37
CA LEU A 114 1.53 -10.95 7.81
C LEU A 114 2.39 -11.90 6.98
N ALA A 115 1.92 -13.13 6.74
CA ALA A 115 2.61 -14.10 5.90
C ALA A 115 2.80 -13.57 4.46
N MET A 116 1.78 -12.97 3.87
CA MET A 116 1.85 -12.34 2.56
C MET A 116 2.87 -11.18 2.52
N PHE A 117 2.92 -10.34 3.56
CA PHE A 117 3.90 -9.26 3.66
C PHE A 117 5.33 -9.80 3.71
N VAL A 118 5.56 -10.89 4.45
CA VAL A 118 6.86 -11.58 4.50
C VAL A 118 7.25 -12.12 3.12
N THR A 119 6.32 -12.79 2.41
CA THR A 119 6.56 -13.29 1.04
C THR A 119 6.89 -12.16 0.07
N TYR A 120 6.18 -11.03 0.16
CA TYR A 120 6.47 -9.84 -0.65
C TYR A 120 7.90 -9.34 -0.38
N ALA A 121 8.26 -9.17 0.90
CA ALA A 121 9.60 -8.71 1.28
C ALA A 121 10.71 -9.66 0.78
N ALA A 122 10.50 -10.97 0.91
CA ALA A 122 11.41 -11.99 0.40
C ALA A 122 11.56 -11.93 -1.13
N SER A 123 10.46 -11.72 -1.85
CA SER A 123 10.48 -11.59 -3.31
C SER A 123 11.25 -10.35 -3.76
N ILE A 124 11.02 -9.19 -3.11
CA ILE A 124 11.79 -7.98 -3.43
C ILE A 124 13.28 -8.18 -3.16
N PHE A 125 13.63 -8.85 -2.06
CA PHE A 125 15.03 -9.18 -1.73
C PHE A 125 15.68 -10.09 -2.78
N ALA A 126 14.96 -11.10 -3.26
CA ALA A 126 15.45 -12.00 -4.29
C ALA A 126 15.70 -11.27 -5.63
N ILE A 127 14.86 -10.31 -5.98
CA ILE A 127 14.83 -9.70 -7.31
C ILE A 127 15.68 -8.42 -7.39
N ALA A 128 15.80 -7.64 -6.32
CA ALA A 128 16.53 -6.37 -6.31
C ALA A 128 18.05 -6.56 -6.11
N PRO A 129 18.93 -5.92 -6.90
CA PRO A 129 20.38 -6.07 -6.78
C PRO A 129 20.89 -5.66 -5.37
N ASP A 130 21.93 -6.34 -4.89
CA ASP A 130 22.52 -6.14 -3.56
C ASP A 130 23.13 -4.74 -3.41
N GLU A 131 22.31 -3.80 -2.96
CA GLU A 131 22.72 -2.47 -2.50
C GLU A 131 22.07 -2.24 -1.14
N SER A 132 22.75 -2.66 -0.07
CA SER A 132 22.25 -2.69 1.30
C SER A 132 21.62 -1.37 1.77
N VAL A 133 22.12 -0.23 1.27
CA VAL A 133 21.58 1.11 1.57
C VAL A 133 20.19 1.32 0.99
N LYS A 134 19.92 0.84 -0.23
CA LYS A 134 18.62 1.04 -0.90
C LYS A 134 17.55 0.11 -0.35
N PHE A 135 17.94 -1.07 0.15
CA PHE A 135 17.06 -1.95 0.90
C PHE A 135 16.56 -1.33 2.21
N ARG A 136 17.41 -0.60 2.95
CA ARG A 136 17.01 0.13 4.17
C ARG A 136 15.94 1.18 3.86
N TYR A 137 16.07 1.90 2.75
CA TYR A 137 15.05 2.87 2.31
C TYR A 137 13.72 2.18 1.99
N LEU A 138 13.75 1.02 1.32
CA LEU A 138 12.54 0.25 1.04
C LEU A 138 11.82 -0.20 2.32
N LEU A 139 12.57 -0.70 3.31
CA LEU A 139 12.02 -1.09 4.61
C LEU A 139 11.45 0.13 5.37
N ALA A 140 12.15 1.27 5.32
CA ALA A 140 11.66 2.52 5.88
C ALA A 140 10.35 2.95 5.23
N THR A 141 10.25 2.92 3.90
CA THR A 141 9.01 3.23 3.16
C THR A 141 7.84 2.33 3.58
N ALA A 142 8.08 1.03 3.76
CA ALA A 142 7.04 0.11 4.23
C ALA A 142 6.54 0.47 5.64
N ALA A 143 7.44 0.96 6.51
CA ALA A 143 7.10 1.36 7.87
C ALA A 143 6.41 2.75 7.97
N VAL A 144 6.60 3.63 6.99
CA VAL A 144 6.08 5.02 7.00
C VAL A 144 4.58 5.08 7.27
N PRO A 145 3.69 4.33 6.59
CA PRO A 145 2.26 4.36 6.85
C PRO A 145 1.90 3.95 8.29
N PHE A 146 2.62 2.98 8.85
CA PHE A 146 2.41 2.50 10.22
C PHE A 146 2.83 3.58 11.22
N GLY A 147 4.00 4.18 11.02
CA GLY A 147 4.50 5.29 11.83
C GLY A 147 3.56 6.49 11.80
N LEU A 148 3.09 6.90 10.61
CA LEU A 148 2.12 7.98 10.45
C LEU A 148 0.83 7.70 11.23
N ARG A 149 0.31 6.47 11.14
CA ARG A 149 -0.89 6.07 11.88
C ARG A 149 -0.70 6.14 13.40
N ILE A 150 0.44 5.66 13.90
CA ILE A 150 0.80 5.75 15.31
C ILE A 150 0.88 7.21 15.77
N VAL A 151 1.52 8.08 14.97
CA VAL A 151 1.61 9.52 15.27
C VAL A 151 0.23 10.16 15.32
N ILE A 152 -0.66 9.88 14.35
CA ILE A 152 -2.03 10.38 14.34
C ILE A 152 -2.78 9.96 15.61
N GLU A 153 -2.63 8.70 16.02
CA GLU A 153 -3.28 8.17 17.22
C GLU A 153 -2.72 8.81 18.49
N ILE A 154 -1.41 9.01 18.59
CA ILE A 154 -0.76 9.73 19.70
C ILE A 154 -1.25 11.17 19.76
N VAL A 155 -1.26 11.90 18.64
CA VAL A 155 -1.73 13.30 18.58
C VAL A 155 -3.20 13.40 18.98
N LYS A 156 -4.05 12.46 18.53
CA LYS A 156 -5.45 12.40 18.96
C LYS A 156 -5.58 12.14 20.45
N ARG A 157 -4.79 11.22 21.01
CA ARG A 157 -4.76 10.93 22.45
C ARG A 157 -4.29 12.13 23.27
N LEU A 158 -3.27 12.86 22.81
CA LEU A 158 -2.76 14.06 23.46
C LEU A 158 -3.77 15.22 23.40
N ARG A 159 -4.44 15.43 22.26
CA ARG A 159 -5.49 16.45 22.12
C ARG A 159 -6.78 16.13 22.88
N ARG A 160 -7.02 14.85 23.22
CA ARG A 160 -8.19 14.39 23.98
C ARG A 160 -8.01 14.42 25.50
N LYS A 161 -6.82 14.72 26.03
CA LYS A 161 -6.67 15.07 27.45
C LYS A 161 -6.95 16.57 27.59
N PRO A 162 -8.14 17.01 28.02
CA PRO A 162 -8.26 18.33 28.60
C PRO A 162 -7.52 18.28 29.95
N THR A 163 -6.59 19.21 30.15
CA THR A 163 -6.13 19.61 31.48
C THR A 163 -7.30 19.98 32.38
#